data_AF-A0A6P8V5B1-F1
#
_entry.id   AF-A0A6P8V5B1-F1
#
_cell.length_a   1.000
_cell.length_b   1.000
_cell.length_c   1.000
_cell.angle_alpha   90.00
_cell.angle_beta   90.00
_cell.angle_gamma   90.00
#
_symmetry.space_group_name_H-M   'P 1'
#
loop_
_entity.id
_entity.type
_entity.pdbx_description
1 polymer ?
#
loop_
_entity_poly.entity_id
_entity_poly.type
_entity_poly.pdbx_seq_one_letter_code
_entity_poly.pdbx_strand_id
1 'polypeptide(L)'
;MSGRGKGGKGLGKGGAKRHRKVLRDNIQGITKPAIRRLARRGGVKRISGLIYEETRGVLKVFLENVIRDAVTYTEHAKRKTVTAMDVVYALKRQGRTLPTSSALHTDAGETTMARTKQTARKSTGGKAPRKQLATKAARKSAPATGGVKKPHRYRPGTVALREIRRYQKSTELLIRKLPFQRLVREIAQDFKTDLRFQSSAVMALQESSEAYLVGLFEDTNLCAIHKMSGRGKGGKGLGKGGAKRHRKVLRDNIQGITKPAIRRLARRGGVKRISGLIYEETRGVLKVFLENVIRDAVTYTEHAKRKTVTAMDVVYALKRQGRTLYGFGG
;
A
#
# COMPACT_ATOMS: atom_id res chain seq x y z
N MET A 1 30.66 -76.84 9.60
CA MET A 1 30.74 -75.38 9.83
C MET A 1 30.10 -74.65 8.67
N SER A 2 29.24 -73.70 9.02
CA SER A 2 28.46 -72.79 8.17
C SER A 2 29.29 -71.91 7.24
N GLY A 3 28.78 -71.62 6.04
CA GLY A 3 29.36 -70.59 5.18
C GLY A 3 28.53 -70.24 3.94
N ARG A 4 27.35 -69.62 4.16
CA ARG A 4 26.48 -69.03 3.13
C ARG A 4 27.21 -67.94 2.30
N GLY A 5 27.24 -68.13 0.98
CA GLY A 5 26.74 -67.19 -0.03
C GLY A 5 27.49 -65.87 -0.30
N LYS A 6 27.65 -65.57 -1.60
CA LYS A 6 27.00 -64.41 -2.24
C LYS A 6 27.20 -64.47 -3.76
N GLY A 7 26.10 -64.70 -4.47
CA GLY A 7 26.03 -64.64 -5.93
C GLY A 7 26.39 -63.26 -6.46
N GLY A 8 27.15 -63.25 -7.54
CA GLY A 8 27.46 -62.07 -8.32
C GLY A 8 26.18 -61.45 -8.87
N LYS A 9 25.81 -60.28 -8.34
CA LYS A 9 24.79 -59.45 -8.96
C LYS A 9 25.38 -58.84 -10.23
N GLY A 10 24.90 -59.32 -11.38
CA GLY A 10 25.09 -58.68 -12.67
C GLY A 10 24.69 -57.21 -12.57
N LEU A 11 25.64 -56.32 -12.82
CA LEU A 11 25.40 -54.90 -12.98
C LEU A 11 24.69 -54.69 -14.32
N GLY A 12 23.36 -54.85 -14.31
CA GLY A 12 22.51 -54.40 -15.41
C GLY A 12 22.79 -52.92 -15.65
N LYS A 13 23.40 -52.61 -16.80
CA LYS A 13 23.56 -51.25 -17.32
C LYS A 13 22.15 -50.69 -17.59
N GLY A 14 21.55 -50.09 -16.58
CA GLY A 14 20.35 -49.28 -16.73
C GLY A 14 20.68 -48.08 -17.59
N GLY A 15 20.41 -48.18 -18.89
CA GLY A 15 20.48 -47.05 -19.81
C GLY A 15 19.59 -45.93 -19.27
N ALA A 16 20.20 -44.82 -18.86
CA ALA A 16 19.46 -43.65 -18.43
C ALA A 16 18.56 -43.19 -19.58
N LYS A 17 17.24 -43.38 -19.43
CA LYS A 17 16.24 -42.86 -20.37
C LYS A 17 16.46 -41.36 -20.50
N ARG A 18 17.04 -40.93 -21.62
CA ARG A 18 17.15 -39.51 -21.98
C ARG A 18 15.74 -38.99 -22.17
N HIS A 19 15.21 -38.33 -21.14
CA HIS A 19 13.96 -37.58 -21.26
C HIS A 19 14.15 -36.50 -22.33
N ARG A 20 13.45 -36.64 -23.45
CA ARG A 20 13.32 -35.59 -24.46
C ARG A 20 12.64 -34.40 -23.79
N LYS A 21 13.41 -33.37 -23.41
CA LYS A 21 12.87 -32.13 -22.88
C LYS A 21 11.99 -31.51 -23.95
N VAL A 22 10.71 -31.34 -23.63
CA VAL A 22 9.79 -30.54 -24.44
C VAL A 22 10.33 -29.10 -24.45
N LEU A 23 10.77 -28.63 -25.61
CA LEU A 23 11.20 -27.25 -25.78
C LEU A 23 9.97 -26.36 -25.64
N ARG A 24 9.97 -25.48 -24.63
CA ARG A 24 8.93 -24.46 -24.41
C ARG A 24 9.59 -23.09 -24.48
N ASP A 25 8.81 -22.07 -24.79
CA ASP A 25 9.23 -20.66 -24.74
C ASP A 25 9.60 -20.27 -23.30
N ASN A 26 10.87 -20.46 -22.95
CA ASN A 26 11.42 -20.27 -21.61
C ASN A 26 11.97 -18.86 -21.37
N ILE A 27 11.63 -17.89 -22.21
CA ILE A 27 12.16 -16.51 -22.08
C ILE A 27 11.78 -15.87 -20.73
N GLN A 28 10.65 -16.31 -20.15
CA GLN A 28 10.21 -15.91 -18.81
C GLN A 28 11.07 -16.50 -17.67
N GLY A 29 11.85 -17.55 -17.96
CA GLY A 29 12.86 -18.10 -17.06
C GLY A 29 14.00 -17.12 -16.75
N ILE A 30 14.18 -16.09 -17.57
CA ILE A 30 15.03 -14.95 -17.25
C ILE A 30 14.28 -14.06 -16.25
N THR A 31 14.61 -14.25 -14.98
CA THR A 31 13.89 -13.64 -13.86
C THR A 31 14.19 -12.13 -13.74
N LYS A 32 13.22 -11.37 -13.22
CA LYS A 32 13.37 -9.92 -12.97
C LYS A 32 14.62 -9.57 -12.11
N PRO A 33 15.02 -10.36 -11.10
CA PRO A 33 16.29 -10.16 -10.39
C PRO A 33 17.53 -10.29 -11.29
N ALA A 34 17.56 -11.21 -12.24
CA ALA A 34 18.70 -11.38 -13.15
C ALA A 34 18.89 -10.16 -14.05
N ILE A 35 17.80 -9.67 -14.67
CA ILE A 35 17.80 -8.45 -15.48
C ILE A 35 18.22 -7.24 -14.63
N ARG A 36 17.72 -7.16 -13.39
CA ARG A 36 18.11 -6.08 -12.46
C ARG A 36 19.61 -6.11 -12.15
N ARG A 37 20.24 -7.28 -11.95
CA ARG A 37 21.68 -7.36 -11.71
C ARG A 37 22.49 -6.85 -12.91
N LEU A 38 22.10 -7.20 -14.13
CA LEU A 38 22.76 -6.72 -15.35
C LEU A 38 22.60 -5.22 -15.54
N ALA A 39 21.38 -4.71 -15.40
CA ALA A 39 21.10 -3.28 -15.52
C ALA A 39 21.87 -2.44 -14.48
N ARG A 40 22.12 -2.99 -13.29
CA ARG A 40 22.94 -2.34 -12.26
C ARG A 40 24.42 -2.27 -12.64
N ARG A 41 24.96 -3.28 -13.33
CA ARG A 41 26.32 -3.22 -13.89
C ARG A 41 26.44 -2.12 -14.95
N GLY A 42 25.37 -1.88 -15.72
CA GLY A 42 25.27 -0.76 -16.65
C GLY A 42 24.87 0.59 -16.02
N GLY A 43 24.90 0.74 -14.69
CA GLY A 43 24.62 2.02 -14.01
C GLY A 43 23.14 2.39 -13.84
N VAL A 44 22.19 1.53 -14.23
CA VAL A 44 20.76 1.87 -14.20
C VAL A 44 20.19 1.80 -12.77
N LYS A 45 19.81 2.97 -12.22
CA LYS A 45 19.33 3.11 -10.84
C LYS A 45 17.83 2.87 -10.65
N ARG A 46 16.99 3.16 -11.65
CA ARG A 46 15.53 2.91 -11.63
C ARG A 46 15.11 2.24 -12.94
N ILE A 47 14.25 1.23 -12.84
CA ILE A 47 13.78 0.43 -13.97
C ILE A 47 12.25 0.37 -13.88
N SER A 48 11.58 0.78 -14.95
CA SER A 48 10.12 0.69 -15.09
C SER A 48 9.67 -0.77 -15.28
N GLY A 49 8.40 -1.07 -14.96
CA GLY A 49 7.83 -2.40 -15.11
C GLY A 49 7.82 -2.92 -16.55
N LEU A 50 7.65 -2.03 -17.53
CA LEU A 50 7.57 -2.34 -18.96
C LEU A 50 8.92 -2.81 -19.53
N ILE A 51 10.01 -2.24 -19.03
CA ILE A 51 11.39 -2.56 -19.45
C ILE A 51 11.72 -4.05 -19.26
N TYR A 52 11.11 -4.73 -18.28
CA TYR A 52 11.38 -6.15 -18.05
C TYR A 52 10.90 -7.05 -19.17
N GLU A 53 9.75 -6.75 -19.78
CA GLU A 53 9.23 -7.54 -20.89
C GLU A 53 9.90 -7.15 -22.21
N GLU A 54 10.16 -5.85 -22.41
CA GLU A 54 10.94 -5.36 -23.56
C GLU A 54 12.36 -5.95 -23.60
N THR A 55 13.06 -6.00 -22.45
CA THR A 55 14.42 -6.58 -22.38
C THR A 55 14.42 -8.06 -22.78
N ARG A 56 13.35 -8.80 -22.46
CA ARG A 56 13.20 -10.21 -22.85
C ARG A 56 12.92 -10.35 -24.34
N GLY A 57 12.09 -9.48 -24.92
CA GLY A 57 11.83 -9.44 -26.35
C GLY A 57 13.11 -9.17 -27.15
N VAL A 58 13.87 -8.13 -26.78
CA VAL A 58 15.14 -7.78 -27.42
C VAL A 58 16.16 -8.92 -27.32
N LEU A 59 16.24 -9.57 -26.15
CA LEU A 59 17.13 -10.71 -25.95
C LEU A 59 16.73 -11.93 -26.79
N LYS A 60 15.42 -12.18 -26.95
CA LYS A 60 14.90 -13.26 -27.81
C LYS A 60 15.32 -13.04 -29.26
N VAL A 61 15.03 -11.87 -29.82
CA VAL A 61 15.40 -11.51 -31.20
C VAL A 61 16.91 -11.58 -31.43
N PHE A 62 17.70 -11.10 -30.47
CA PHE A 62 19.16 -11.17 -30.56
C PHE A 62 19.67 -12.61 -30.62
N LEU A 63 19.20 -13.48 -29.71
CA LEU A 63 19.62 -14.88 -29.67
C LEU A 63 19.16 -15.64 -30.92
N GLU A 64 17.96 -15.38 -31.42
CA GLU A 64 17.46 -15.98 -32.66
C GLU A 64 18.37 -15.65 -33.85
N ASN A 65 18.80 -14.40 -33.99
CA ASN A 65 19.69 -13.98 -35.07
C ASN A 65 21.06 -14.63 -34.97
N VAL A 66 21.69 -14.63 -33.78
CA VAL A 66 23.00 -15.25 -33.56
C VAL A 66 22.95 -16.76 -33.78
N ILE A 67 21.90 -17.43 -33.32
CA ILE A 67 21.74 -18.88 -33.50
C ILE A 67 21.53 -19.21 -34.98
N ARG A 68 20.72 -18.43 -35.71
CA ARG A 68 20.50 -18.62 -37.15
C ARG A 68 21.83 -18.56 -37.93
N ASP A 69 22.64 -17.54 -37.65
CA ASP A 69 23.96 -17.38 -38.27
C ASP A 69 24.91 -18.52 -37.87
N ALA A 70 24.97 -18.87 -36.58
CA ALA A 70 25.83 -19.95 -36.08
C ALA A 70 25.46 -21.32 -36.67
N VAL A 71 24.17 -21.61 -36.81
CA VAL A 71 23.69 -22.86 -37.45
C VAL A 71 24.08 -22.88 -38.93
N THR A 72 23.97 -21.75 -39.63
CA THR A 72 24.40 -21.65 -41.03
C THR A 72 25.89 -22.00 -41.20
N TYR A 73 26.76 -21.52 -40.31
CA TYR A 73 28.18 -21.88 -40.32
C TYR A 73 28.44 -23.36 -40.03
N THR A 74 27.65 -23.98 -39.16
CA THR A 74 27.78 -25.42 -38.87
C THR A 74 27.34 -26.31 -40.01
N GLU A 75 26.26 -25.92 -40.69
CA GLU A 75 25.73 -26.62 -41.86
C GLU A 75 26.71 -26.53 -43.03
N HIS A 76 27.29 -25.35 -43.27
CA HIS A 76 28.35 -25.16 -44.26
C HIS A 76 29.58 -26.04 -43.98
N ALA A 77 29.93 -26.23 -42.71
CA ALA A 77 31.02 -27.10 -42.29
C ALA A 77 30.64 -28.59 -42.20
N LYS A 78 29.41 -28.97 -42.60
CA LYS A 78 28.86 -30.34 -42.52
C LYS A 78 28.94 -30.96 -41.11
N ARG A 79 28.93 -30.13 -40.06
CA ARG A 79 28.99 -30.54 -38.65
C ARG A 79 27.60 -30.49 -38.03
N LYS A 80 27.26 -31.49 -37.22
CA LYS A 80 25.99 -31.54 -36.45
C LYS A 80 26.07 -30.84 -35.09
N THR A 81 27.23 -30.31 -34.72
CA THR A 81 27.49 -29.68 -33.42
C THR A 81 27.97 -28.25 -33.60
N VAL A 82 27.26 -27.30 -32.98
CA VAL A 82 27.65 -25.88 -32.91
C VAL A 82 28.84 -25.74 -31.98
N THR A 83 29.94 -25.21 -32.52
CA THR A 83 31.17 -24.92 -31.75
C THR A 83 31.20 -23.45 -31.32
N ALA A 84 32.05 -23.14 -30.34
CA ALA A 84 32.25 -21.76 -29.90
C ALA A 84 32.69 -20.83 -31.05
N MET A 85 33.46 -21.34 -32.00
CA MET A 85 33.92 -20.58 -33.16
C MET A 85 32.78 -20.18 -34.10
N ASP A 86 31.79 -21.06 -34.30
CA ASP A 86 30.62 -20.74 -35.14
C ASP A 86 29.80 -19.57 -34.55
N VAL A 87 29.72 -19.49 -33.21
CA VAL A 87 29.10 -18.36 -32.49
C VAL A 87 29.95 -17.09 -32.58
N VAL A 88 31.28 -17.21 -32.49
CA VAL A 88 32.20 -16.07 -32.65
C VAL A 88 32.10 -15.48 -34.06
N TYR A 89 32.04 -16.33 -35.10
CA TYR A 89 31.86 -15.87 -36.49
C TYR A 89 30.49 -15.23 -36.71
N ALA A 90 29.42 -15.80 -36.15
CA ALA A 90 28.08 -15.20 -36.16
C ALA A 90 28.05 -13.80 -35.53
N LEU A 91 28.70 -13.63 -34.37
CA LEU A 91 28.79 -12.33 -33.70
C LEU A 91 29.65 -11.33 -34.48
N LYS A 92 30.74 -11.79 -35.10
CA LYS A 92 31.60 -10.96 -35.96
C LYS A 92 30.87 -10.44 -37.19
N ARG A 93 30.02 -11.26 -37.82
CA ARG A 93 29.15 -10.86 -38.94
C ARG A 93 28.14 -9.77 -38.52
N GLN A 94 27.64 -9.82 -37.29
CA GLN A 94 26.72 -8.82 -36.74
C GLN A 94 27.44 -7.56 -36.21
N GLY A 95 28.74 -7.39 -36.50
CA GLY A 95 29.52 -6.23 -36.07
C GLY A 95 29.81 -6.19 -34.56
N ARG A 96 29.65 -7.31 -33.85
CA ARG A 96 29.88 -7.39 -32.40
C ARG A 96 31.21 -8.08 -32.11
N THR A 97 32.17 -7.33 -31.58
CA THR A 97 33.42 -7.88 -31.07
C THR A 97 33.21 -8.38 -29.64
N LEU A 98 33.34 -9.68 -29.42
CA LEU A 98 33.61 -10.18 -28.07
C LEU A 98 35.01 -9.68 -27.67
N PRO A 99 35.23 -9.17 -26.46
CA PRO A 99 36.59 -8.97 -25.96
C PRO A 99 37.23 -10.36 -25.88
N THR A 100 37.96 -10.73 -26.92
CA THR A 100 38.78 -11.93 -26.90
C THR A 100 39.84 -11.72 -25.83
N SER A 101 40.03 -12.74 -25.00
CA SER A 101 41.10 -12.84 -24.01
C SER A 101 42.51 -12.91 -24.63
N SER A 102 42.70 -12.29 -25.80
CA SER A 102 43.91 -12.25 -26.62
C SER A 102 44.39 -10.81 -26.87
N ALA A 103 43.90 -9.84 -26.08
CA ALA A 103 44.43 -8.47 -26.00
C ALA A 103 45.36 -8.30 -24.79
N LEU A 104 46.17 -9.32 -24.50
CA LEU A 104 47.24 -9.27 -23.52
C LEU A 104 48.51 -9.84 -24.16
N HIS A 105 49.06 -9.15 -25.15
CA HIS A 105 50.50 -9.07 -25.36
C HIS A 105 50.83 -7.95 -26.35
N THR A 106 51.94 -7.28 -26.04
CA THR A 106 52.55 -6.12 -26.72
C THR A 106 51.83 -4.79 -26.51
N ASP A 107 52.02 -4.19 -25.34
CA ASP A 107 52.93 -3.04 -25.26
C ASP A 107 53.49 -2.91 -23.83
N ALA A 108 54.75 -2.51 -23.73
CA ALA A 108 55.54 -2.51 -22.51
C ALA A 108 55.33 -1.22 -21.71
N GLY A 109 55.21 -1.32 -20.39
CA GLY A 109 55.21 -0.15 -19.50
C GLY A 109 54.55 -0.39 -18.14
N GLU A 110 55.34 -0.90 -17.18
CA GLU A 110 55.19 -0.83 -15.72
C GLU A 110 53.82 -1.10 -15.08
N THR A 111 53.69 -2.26 -14.39
CA THR A 111 53.41 -2.31 -12.94
C THR A 111 53.40 -3.76 -12.42
N THR A 112 53.85 -3.90 -11.17
CA THR A 112 54.34 -5.10 -10.49
C THR A 112 53.26 -6.13 -10.12
N MET A 113 53.63 -7.41 -10.26
CA MET A 113 52.79 -8.59 -9.99
C MET A 113 52.81 -8.99 -8.50
N ALA A 114 51.63 -9.17 -7.88
CA ALA A 114 51.48 -9.78 -6.56
C ALA A 114 50.94 -11.22 -6.65
N ARG A 115 51.81 -12.16 -6.26
CA ARG A 115 51.69 -13.62 -6.28
C ARG A 115 50.65 -14.16 -5.29
N THR A 116 49.81 -15.11 -5.72
CA THR A 116 48.94 -15.91 -4.83
C THR A 116 49.63 -17.24 -4.49
N LYS A 117 49.75 -17.59 -3.20
CA LYS A 117 50.27 -18.88 -2.72
C LYS A 117 49.17 -19.62 -1.94
N GLN A 118 48.92 -20.87 -2.33
CA GLN A 118 48.13 -21.86 -1.58
C GLN A 118 48.93 -22.38 -0.38
N THR A 119 48.29 -22.71 0.74
CA THR A 119 48.64 -23.86 1.63
C THR A 119 47.47 -24.26 2.54
N ALA A 120 47.61 -25.45 3.13
CA ALA A 120 46.58 -26.42 3.54
C ALA A 120 46.08 -26.34 5.02
N ARG A 121 45.42 -27.42 5.44
CA ARG A 121 44.38 -27.58 6.49
C ARG A 121 44.93 -28.14 7.83
N LYS A 122 44.09 -28.03 8.91
CA LYS A 122 44.07 -28.69 10.26
C LYS A 122 44.93 -28.02 11.35
N SER A 123 44.65 -28.07 12.67
CA SER A 123 43.56 -28.60 13.53
C SER A 123 43.70 -28.06 14.97
N THR A 124 42.59 -28.09 15.73
CA THR A 124 42.44 -28.28 17.19
C THR A 124 43.16 -27.38 18.22
N GLY A 125 42.33 -26.57 18.91
CA GLY A 125 42.10 -26.72 20.36
C GLY A 125 43.20 -26.30 21.35
N GLY A 126 43.00 -25.15 22.00
CA GLY A 126 43.76 -24.77 23.20
C GLY A 126 43.15 -23.53 23.85
N LYS A 127 42.37 -23.72 24.91
CA LYS A 127 41.66 -22.69 25.68
C LYS A 127 42.60 -22.23 26.80
N ALA A 128 42.97 -20.95 26.84
CA ALA A 128 43.69 -20.33 27.95
C ALA A 128 42.77 -19.35 28.72
N PRO A 129 42.81 -19.30 30.06
CA PRO A 129 41.84 -18.57 30.86
C PRO A 129 42.09 -17.05 30.82
N ARG A 130 40.97 -16.34 30.78
CA ARG A 130 40.83 -14.89 30.59
C ARG A 130 41.32 -14.13 31.84
N LYS A 131 42.44 -13.41 31.72
CA LYS A 131 42.86 -12.40 32.71
C LYS A 131 41.87 -11.22 32.65
N GLN A 132 41.11 -11.01 33.72
CA GLN A 132 40.22 -9.85 33.87
C GLN A 132 41.07 -8.58 34.01
N LEU A 133 41.02 -7.72 33.00
CA LEU A 133 41.44 -6.32 33.11
C LEU A 133 40.17 -5.48 33.06
N ALA A 134 39.71 -5.07 34.25
CA ALA A 134 38.66 -4.09 34.40
C ALA A 134 39.17 -2.74 33.88
N THR A 135 38.72 -2.34 32.69
CA THR A 135 38.80 -0.95 32.24
C THR A 135 37.38 -0.41 32.13
N LYS A 136 36.99 0.25 33.22
CA LYS A 136 35.77 1.02 33.38
C LYS A 136 35.91 2.28 32.52
N ALA A 137 35.52 2.20 31.25
CA ALA A 137 35.31 3.37 30.39
C ALA A 137 33.89 3.32 29.86
N ALA A 138 32.98 4.02 30.55
CA ALA A 138 31.61 4.21 30.13
C ALA A 138 31.55 5.08 28.87
N ARG A 139 31.81 4.49 27.70
CA ARG A 139 31.33 5.05 26.44
C ARG A 139 29.83 4.79 26.39
N LYS A 140 29.03 5.79 26.75
CA LYS A 140 27.60 5.84 26.43
C LYS A 140 27.47 5.79 24.89
N SER A 141 27.38 4.59 24.33
CA SER A 141 26.85 4.41 22.98
C SER A 141 25.42 4.94 23.00
N ALA A 142 25.12 5.91 22.14
CA ALA A 142 23.75 6.34 21.89
C ALA A 142 22.86 5.09 21.72
N PRO A 143 21.68 5.03 22.35
CA PRO A 143 20.80 3.88 22.18
C PRO A 143 20.58 3.69 20.69
N ALA A 144 20.94 2.51 20.17
CA ALA A 144 20.64 2.14 18.80
C ALA A 144 19.14 2.40 18.59
N THR A 145 18.80 3.42 17.80
CA THR A 145 17.41 3.78 17.51
C THR A 145 16.73 2.52 17.04
N GLY A 146 15.90 1.94 17.90
CA GLY A 146 15.27 0.65 17.69
C GLY A 146 14.62 0.66 16.31
N GLY A 147 14.99 -0.30 15.47
CA GLY A 147 14.51 -0.39 14.11
C GLY A 147 13.00 -0.17 14.07
N VAL A 148 12.56 0.76 13.23
CA VAL A 148 11.15 1.17 13.08
C VAL A 148 10.28 -0.09 13.02
N LYS A 149 9.55 -0.39 14.10
CA LYS A 149 8.62 -1.52 14.15
C LYS A 149 7.68 -1.36 12.96
N LYS A 150 7.68 -2.36 12.06
CA LYS A 150 6.77 -2.36 10.90
C LYS A 150 5.34 -2.15 11.43
N PRO A 151 4.56 -1.21 10.87
CA PRO A 151 3.20 -0.97 11.32
C PRO A 151 2.40 -2.26 11.26
N HIS A 152 1.79 -2.65 12.39
CA HIS A 152 0.98 -3.85 12.44
C HIS A 152 -0.22 -3.73 11.49
N ARG A 153 -0.26 -4.57 10.47
CA ARG A 153 -1.37 -4.60 9.51
C ARG A 153 -2.45 -5.55 10.01
N TYR A 154 -3.56 -4.97 10.46
CA TYR A 154 -4.74 -5.73 10.85
C TYR A 154 -5.42 -6.41 9.67
N ARG A 155 -6.12 -7.52 9.95
CA ARG A 155 -7.03 -8.15 8.98
C ARG A 155 -8.13 -7.16 8.54
N PRO A 156 -8.59 -7.21 7.29
CA PRO A 156 -9.66 -6.34 6.81
C PRO A 156 -10.90 -6.41 7.70
N GLY A 157 -11.43 -5.26 8.11
CA GLY A 157 -12.61 -5.16 8.97
C GLY A 157 -12.34 -5.18 10.48
N THR A 158 -11.16 -5.61 10.94
CA THR A 158 -10.83 -5.63 12.38
C THR A 158 -10.80 -4.22 12.97
N VAL A 159 -10.18 -3.26 12.29
CA VAL A 159 -10.14 -1.86 12.75
C VAL A 159 -11.53 -1.24 12.76
N ALA A 160 -12.34 -1.52 11.73
CA ALA A 160 -13.71 -1.03 11.63
C ALA A 160 -14.59 -1.50 12.80
N LEU A 161 -14.53 -2.79 13.16
CA LEU A 161 -15.28 -3.34 14.29
C LEU A 161 -14.81 -2.75 15.63
N ARG A 162 -13.50 -2.51 15.78
CA ARG A 162 -12.96 -1.85 16.97
C ARG A 162 -13.43 -0.39 17.07
N GLU A 163 -13.46 0.34 15.96
CA GLU A 163 -13.98 1.70 15.88
C GLU A 163 -15.48 1.75 16.22
N ILE A 164 -16.30 0.84 15.68
CA ILE A 164 -17.74 0.76 15.99
C ILE A 164 -17.95 0.61 17.50
N ARG A 165 -17.32 -0.41 18.12
CA ARG A 165 -17.42 -0.64 19.57
C ARG A 165 -16.98 0.57 20.40
N ARG A 166 -15.94 1.28 19.94
CA ARG A 166 -15.45 2.48 20.61
C ARG A 166 -16.46 3.62 20.53
N TYR A 167 -16.94 3.93 19.32
CA TYR A 167 -17.82 5.09 19.10
C TYR A 167 -19.25 4.88 19.59
N GLN A 168 -19.70 3.64 19.74
CA GLN A 168 -20.97 3.32 20.39
C GLN A 168 -20.90 3.44 21.92
N LYS A 169 -19.72 3.25 22.52
CA LYS A 169 -19.53 3.42 23.97
C LYS A 169 -19.49 4.89 24.39
N SER A 170 -19.05 5.79 23.51
CA SER A 170 -18.93 7.23 23.80
C SER A 170 -19.96 8.05 23.05
N THR A 171 -20.46 9.10 23.69
CA THR A 171 -21.35 10.12 23.09
C THR A 171 -20.59 11.37 22.65
N GLU A 172 -19.25 11.32 22.61
CA GLU A 172 -18.42 12.47 22.23
C GLU A 172 -18.74 13.00 20.81
N LEU A 173 -18.63 14.32 20.61
CA LEU A 173 -18.80 14.90 19.29
C LEU A 173 -17.67 14.49 18.34
N LEU A 174 -18.05 13.96 17.18
CA LEU A 174 -17.15 13.39 16.18
C LEU A 174 -16.81 14.40 15.07
N ILE A 175 -17.63 15.42 14.86
CA ILE A 175 -17.32 16.52 13.94
C ILE A 175 -16.49 17.58 14.68
N ARG A 176 -15.52 18.17 14.00
CA ARG A 176 -14.72 19.26 14.56
C ARG A 176 -15.58 20.53 14.67
N LYS A 177 -15.53 21.21 15.82
CA LYS A 177 -16.37 22.39 16.12
C LYS A 177 -16.20 23.54 15.11
N LEU A 178 -14.97 23.94 14.81
CA LEU A 178 -14.71 25.10 13.94
C LEU A 178 -15.28 25.00 12.51
N PRO A 179 -15.04 23.91 11.74
CA PRO A 179 -15.63 23.80 10.40
C PRO A 179 -17.16 23.69 10.44
N PHE A 180 -17.72 23.05 11.48
CA PHE A 180 -19.17 22.98 11.65
C PHE A 180 -19.76 24.37 11.92
N GLN A 181 -19.15 25.13 12.82
CA GLN A 181 -19.56 26.52 13.11
C GLN A 181 -19.51 27.42 11.87
N ARG A 182 -18.50 27.27 11.00
CA ARG A 182 -18.43 28.04 9.74
C ARG A 182 -19.57 27.69 8.79
N LEU A 183 -19.86 26.39 8.65
CA LEU A 183 -20.98 25.91 7.83
C LEU A 183 -22.32 26.46 8.33
N VAL A 184 -22.58 26.43 9.64
CA VAL A 184 -23.81 26.99 10.23
C VAL A 184 -23.95 28.47 9.90
N ARG A 185 -22.86 29.24 10.02
CA ARG A 185 -22.87 30.69 9.75
C ARG A 185 -23.04 31.01 8.27
N GLU A 186 -22.43 30.23 7.38
CA GLU A 186 -22.63 30.35 5.93
C GLU A 186 -24.11 30.13 5.58
N ILE A 187 -24.72 29.03 6.04
CA ILE A 187 -26.14 28.73 5.78
C ILE A 187 -27.05 29.80 6.38
N ALA A 188 -26.75 30.30 7.58
CA ALA A 188 -27.56 31.33 8.22
C ALA A 188 -27.52 32.67 7.47
N GLN A 189 -26.40 32.99 6.83
CA GLN A 189 -26.22 34.23 6.06
C GLN A 189 -27.19 34.30 4.87
N ASP A 190 -27.54 33.16 4.28
CA ASP A 190 -28.50 33.07 3.17
C ASP A 190 -29.93 33.46 3.59
N PHE A 191 -30.26 33.33 4.88
CA PHE A 191 -31.58 33.69 5.41
C PHE A 191 -31.63 35.11 5.96
N LYS A 192 -30.60 35.50 6.72
CA LYS A 192 -30.51 36.84 7.30
C LYS A 192 -29.06 37.22 7.53
N THR A 193 -28.68 38.40 7.07
CA THR A 193 -27.38 38.98 7.34
C THR A 193 -27.25 39.42 8.80
N ASP A 194 -26.03 39.38 9.35
CA ASP A 194 -25.67 39.89 10.68
C ASP A 194 -26.30 39.17 11.89
N LEU A 195 -26.70 37.91 11.74
CA LEU A 195 -27.09 37.07 12.86
C LEU A 195 -25.89 36.65 13.73
N ARG A 196 -26.05 36.81 15.05
CA ARG A 196 -25.11 36.30 16.05
C ARG A 196 -25.60 34.95 16.56
N PHE A 197 -24.67 34.06 16.87
CA PHE A 197 -24.98 32.75 17.44
C PHE A 197 -24.30 32.62 18.80
N GLN A 198 -25.08 32.26 19.81
CA GLN A 198 -24.53 31.82 21.09
C GLN A 198 -23.75 30.51 20.91
N SER A 199 -22.71 30.30 21.72
CA SER A 199 -21.92 29.06 21.69
C SER A 199 -22.78 27.82 21.96
N SER A 200 -23.74 27.93 22.89
CA SER A 200 -24.71 26.87 23.20
C SER A 200 -25.64 26.54 22.02
N ALA A 201 -26.05 27.53 21.24
CA ALA A 201 -26.87 27.31 20.04
C ALA A 201 -26.11 26.52 18.97
N VAL A 202 -24.84 26.85 18.74
CA VAL A 202 -23.98 26.11 17.79
C VAL A 202 -23.74 24.68 18.29
N MET A 203 -23.57 24.50 19.60
CA MET A 203 -23.44 23.17 20.20
C MET A 203 -24.72 22.34 20.03
N ALA A 204 -25.90 22.92 20.27
CA ALA A 204 -27.19 22.27 20.08
C ALA A 204 -27.40 21.84 18.61
N LEU A 205 -27.06 22.71 17.66
CA LEU A 205 -27.08 22.37 16.23
C LEU A 205 -26.12 21.24 15.89
N GLN A 206 -24.94 21.21 16.52
CA GLN A 206 -23.97 20.14 16.29
C GLN A 206 -24.44 18.81 16.84
N GLU A 207 -24.92 18.78 18.07
CA GLU A 207 -25.42 17.56 18.72
C GLU A 207 -26.61 16.95 17.98
N SER A 208 -27.60 17.78 17.63
CA SER A 208 -28.75 17.34 16.85
C SER A 208 -28.37 16.85 15.44
N SER A 209 -27.40 17.50 14.79
CA SER A 209 -26.91 17.07 13.47
C SER A 209 -26.17 15.74 13.53
N GLU A 210 -25.30 15.54 14.52
CA GLU A 210 -24.59 14.27 14.68
C GLU A 210 -25.55 13.15 15.06
N ALA A 211 -26.51 13.41 15.95
CA ALA A 211 -27.55 12.45 16.30
C ALA A 211 -28.40 12.06 15.09
N TYR A 212 -28.81 13.02 14.25
CA TYR A 212 -29.56 12.75 13.04
C TYR A 212 -28.81 11.84 12.06
N LEU A 213 -27.54 12.18 11.77
CA LEU A 213 -26.73 11.39 10.86
C LEU A 213 -26.45 9.98 11.42
N VAL A 214 -26.24 9.86 12.73
CA VAL A 214 -26.07 8.55 13.38
C VAL A 214 -27.35 7.72 13.27
N GLY A 215 -28.52 8.29 13.55
CA GLY A 215 -29.81 7.59 13.40
C GLY A 215 -30.04 7.07 11.98
N LEU A 216 -29.77 7.90 10.96
CA LEU A 216 -29.81 7.47 9.56
C LEU A 216 -28.86 6.28 9.28
N PHE A 217 -27.66 6.29 9.87
CA PHE A 217 -26.72 5.18 9.72
C PHE A 217 -27.16 3.91 10.47
N GLU A 218 -27.84 4.04 11.61
CA GLU A 218 -28.42 2.92 12.34
C GLU A 218 -29.55 2.27 11.54
N ASP A 219 -30.48 3.08 11.02
CA ASP A 219 -31.59 2.61 10.19
C ASP A 219 -31.08 1.89 8.92
N THR A 220 -30.12 2.50 8.22
CA THR A 220 -29.50 1.87 7.04
C THR A 220 -28.78 0.57 7.39
N ASN A 221 -28.15 0.49 8.57
CA ASN A 221 -27.51 -0.73 9.03
C ASN A 221 -28.54 -1.82 9.36
N LEU A 222 -29.66 -1.48 10.00
CA LEU A 222 -30.77 -2.40 10.25
C LEU A 222 -31.36 -2.93 8.94
N CYS A 223 -31.67 -2.05 7.98
CA CYS A 223 -32.13 -2.45 6.65
C CYS A 223 -31.12 -3.34 5.92
N ALA A 224 -29.83 -3.03 6.05
CA ALA A 224 -28.77 -3.85 5.45
C ALA A 224 -28.72 -5.24 6.10
N ILE A 225 -28.79 -5.36 7.43
CA ILE A 225 -28.80 -6.65 8.13
C ILE A 225 -30.05 -7.46 7.74
N HIS A 226 -31.22 -6.82 7.70
CA HIS A 226 -32.50 -7.48 7.36
C HIS A 226 -32.52 -8.02 5.92
N LYS A 227 -31.96 -7.28 4.94
CA LYS A 227 -31.83 -7.76 3.55
C LYS A 227 -30.74 -8.81 3.35
N MET A 228 -29.81 -8.99 4.30
CA MET A 228 -28.57 -9.75 4.10
C MET A 228 -28.54 -11.13 4.78
N SER A 229 -29.62 -11.91 4.72
CA SER A 229 -29.47 -13.38 4.77
C SER A 229 -28.58 -13.91 3.63
N GLY A 230 -28.33 -13.09 2.59
CA GLY A 230 -27.33 -13.31 1.54
C GLY A 230 -25.91 -12.85 1.92
N ARG A 231 -25.02 -13.81 2.19
CA ARG A 231 -23.59 -13.62 2.45
C ARG A 231 -22.84 -13.08 1.23
N GLY A 232 -22.75 -11.75 1.11
CA GLY A 232 -21.96 -11.09 0.05
C GLY A 232 -20.47 -11.43 0.08
N LYS A 233 -19.93 -11.97 -1.02
CA LYS A 233 -18.51 -12.27 -1.21
C LYS A 233 -17.68 -10.98 -1.18
N GLY A 234 -16.72 -10.92 -0.26
CA GLY A 234 -15.83 -9.78 -0.11
C GLY A 234 -14.93 -9.57 -1.33
N GLY A 235 -15.12 -8.45 -2.03
CA GLY A 235 -14.22 -8.03 -3.10
C GLY A 235 -12.77 -7.87 -2.61
N LYS A 236 -11.83 -8.46 -3.36
CA LYS A 236 -10.39 -8.27 -3.17
C LYS A 236 -10.07 -6.79 -3.40
N GLY A 237 -9.74 -6.08 -2.33
CA GLY A 237 -9.34 -4.68 -2.42
C GLY A 237 -8.08 -4.53 -3.27
N LEU A 238 -8.19 -3.78 -4.37
CA LEU A 238 -7.05 -3.31 -5.15
C LEU A 238 -6.09 -2.57 -4.21
N GLY A 239 -4.82 -2.99 -4.23
CA GLY A 239 -3.78 -2.42 -3.38
C GLY A 239 -3.67 -0.91 -3.61
N LYS A 240 -3.81 -0.13 -2.54
CA LYS A 240 -3.70 1.32 -2.59
C LYS A 240 -2.28 1.72 -3.01
N GLY A 241 -2.15 2.26 -4.22
CA GLY A 241 -1.06 3.18 -4.56
C GLY A 241 -1.11 4.39 -3.64
N GLY A 242 0.07 4.94 -3.32
CA GLY A 242 0.25 6.00 -2.34
C GLY A 242 -0.73 7.17 -2.52
N ALA A 243 -1.32 7.61 -1.42
CA ALA A 243 -2.19 8.79 -1.42
C ALA A 243 -1.40 10.00 -1.92
N LYS A 244 -1.73 10.49 -3.12
CA LYS A 244 -1.26 11.80 -3.58
C LYS A 244 -1.79 12.86 -2.60
N ARG A 245 -0.87 13.67 -2.06
CA ARG A 245 -1.24 14.90 -1.34
C ARG A 245 -1.91 15.83 -2.34
N HIS A 246 -3.22 16.05 -2.18
CA HIS A 246 -3.92 17.11 -2.89
C HIS A 246 -3.50 18.47 -2.31
N ARG A 247 -3.21 19.42 -3.20
CA ARG A 247 -2.99 20.84 -2.86
C ARG A 247 -4.28 21.41 -2.26
N LYS A 248 -4.15 22.30 -1.26
CA LYS A 248 -5.29 22.93 -0.60
C LYS A 248 -6.08 23.75 -1.63
N VAL A 249 -7.24 23.23 -2.03
CA VAL A 249 -8.28 23.97 -2.73
C VAL A 249 -9.02 24.81 -1.68
N LEU A 250 -9.43 26.02 -2.05
CA LEU A 250 -10.36 26.85 -1.28
C LEU A 250 -11.61 26.00 -1.02
N ARG A 251 -11.92 25.72 0.25
CA ARG A 251 -12.97 24.76 0.60
C ARG A 251 -14.28 25.49 0.80
N ASP A 252 -15.33 25.04 0.12
CA ASP A 252 -16.70 25.22 0.57
C ASP A 252 -16.79 24.74 2.03
N ASN A 253 -17.51 25.43 2.92
CA ASN A 253 -17.48 25.05 4.34
C ASN A 253 -18.11 23.67 4.57
N ILE A 254 -18.98 23.20 3.67
CA ILE A 254 -19.52 21.83 3.69
C ILE A 254 -18.43 20.76 3.49
N GLN A 255 -17.39 21.06 2.70
CA GLN A 255 -16.21 20.19 2.55
C GLN A 255 -15.29 20.23 3.79
N GLY A 256 -15.52 21.19 4.69
CA GLY A 256 -15.00 21.19 6.07
C GLY A 256 -15.44 19.96 6.86
N ILE A 257 -16.60 19.38 6.53
CA ILE A 257 -17.03 18.07 7.03
C ILE A 257 -16.29 16.97 6.26
N THR A 258 -15.16 16.58 6.82
CA THR A 258 -14.21 15.67 6.15
C THR A 258 -14.72 14.22 6.07
N LYS A 259 -14.28 13.46 5.04
CA LYS A 259 -14.58 12.02 4.90
C LYS A 259 -14.28 11.19 6.18
N PRO A 260 -13.20 11.45 6.93
CA PRO A 260 -12.99 10.80 8.23
C PRO A 260 -14.06 11.11 9.28
N ALA A 261 -14.61 12.33 9.32
CA ALA A 261 -15.68 12.67 10.26
C ALA A 261 -16.95 11.88 9.94
N ILE A 262 -17.38 11.87 8.67
CA ILE A 262 -18.50 11.06 8.19
C ILE A 262 -18.26 9.58 8.47
N ARG A 263 -17.03 9.08 8.25
CA ARG A 263 -16.68 7.70 8.59
C ARG A 263 -16.88 7.43 10.08
N ARG A 264 -16.43 8.31 10.98
CA ARG A 264 -16.63 8.12 12.42
C ARG A 264 -18.11 8.07 12.80
N LEU A 265 -18.93 8.97 12.24
CA LEU A 265 -20.39 8.96 12.44
C LEU A 265 -21.03 7.66 11.96
N ALA A 266 -20.69 7.22 10.76
CA ALA A 266 -21.16 5.94 10.22
C ALA A 266 -20.69 4.75 11.05
N ARG A 267 -19.47 4.79 11.63
CA ARG A 267 -19.01 3.77 12.58
C ARG A 267 -19.85 3.78 13.87
N ARG A 268 -20.26 4.96 14.36
CA ARG A 268 -21.15 5.05 15.53
C ARG A 268 -22.50 4.39 15.23
N GLY A 269 -23.08 4.63 14.05
CA GLY A 269 -24.28 3.93 13.58
C GLY A 269 -24.08 2.48 13.12
N GLY A 270 -22.95 1.82 13.45
CA GLY A 270 -22.73 0.40 13.18
C GLY A 270 -22.25 0.05 11.76
N VAL A 271 -22.11 1.02 10.87
CA VAL A 271 -21.78 0.77 9.46
C VAL A 271 -20.32 0.33 9.28
N LYS A 272 -20.12 -0.90 8.80
CA LYS A 272 -18.78 -1.49 8.56
C LYS A 272 -18.15 -1.13 7.21
N ARG A 273 -18.95 -0.90 6.16
CA ARG A 273 -18.48 -0.54 4.82
C ARG A 273 -19.29 0.64 4.30
N ILE A 274 -18.62 1.59 3.67
CA ILE A 274 -19.23 2.82 3.17
C ILE A 274 -18.79 2.96 1.71
N SER A 275 -19.74 3.15 0.81
CA SER A 275 -19.46 3.43 -0.60
C SER A 275 -18.89 4.85 -0.78
N GLY A 276 -18.21 5.10 -1.91
CA GLY A 276 -17.61 6.40 -2.21
C GLY A 276 -18.63 7.52 -2.39
N LEU A 277 -19.84 7.20 -2.87
CA LEU A 277 -20.90 8.17 -3.17
C LEU A 277 -21.57 8.71 -1.91
N ILE A 278 -21.71 7.86 -0.87
CA ILE A 278 -22.33 8.21 0.41
C ILE A 278 -21.69 9.44 1.06
N TYR A 279 -20.39 9.69 0.84
CA TYR A 279 -19.73 10.85 1.44
C TYR A 279 -20.30 12.19 0.97
N GLU A 280 -20.73 12.27 -0.29
CA GLU A 280 -21.31 13.51 -0.82
C GLU A 280 -22.80 13.60 -0.49
N GLU A 281 -23.51 12.49 -0.58
CA GLU A 281 -24.93 12.41 -0.17
C GLU A 281 -25.11 12.78 1.30
N THR A 282 -24.24 12.28 2.20
CA THR A 282 -24.29 12.62 3.64
C THR A 282 -24.14 14.13 3.87
N ARG A 283 -23.35 14.81 3.03
CA ARG A 283 -23.18 16.27 3.11
C ARG A 283 -24.41 17.01 2.63
N GLY A 284 -25.02 16.55 1.53
CA GLY A 284 -26.29 17.08 1.06
C GLY A 284 -27.37 16.94 2.13
N VAL A 285 -27.52 15.77 2.73
CA VAL A 285 -28.47 15.50 3.82
C VAL A 285 -28.21 16.38 5.03
N LEU A 286 -26.94 16.55 5.43
CA LEU A 286 -26.57 17.46 6.52
C LEU A 286 -26.93 18.91 6.20
N LYS A 287 -26.69 19.36 4.97
CA LYS A 287 -26.99 20.72 4.54
C LYS A 287 -28.48 20.99 4.58
N VAL A 288 -29.30 20.10 4.00
CA VAL A 288 -30.77 20.22 4.00
C VAL A 288 -31.32 20.22 5.42
N PHE A 289 -30.80 19.34 6.29
CA PHE A 289 -31.20 19.33 7.70
C PHE A 289 -30.89 20.66 8.39
N LEU A 290 -29.67 21.18 8.22
CA LEU A 290 -29.27 22.46 8.79
C LEU A 290 -30.08 23.62 8.23
N GLU A 291 -30.33 23.67 6.92
CA GLU A 291 -31.16 24.70 6.27
C GLU A 291 -32.57 24.74 6.88
N ASN A 292 -33.19 23.58 7.09
CA ASN A 292 -34.53 23.51 7.68
C ASN A 292 -34.55 23.98 9.15
N VAL A 293 -33.62 23.49 9.98
CA VAL A 293 -33.56 23.87 11.40
C VAL A 293 -33.16 25.34 11.57
N ILE A 294 -32.21 25.83 10.77
CA ILE A 294 -31.77 27.23 10.83
C ILE A 294 -32.89 28.16 10.37
N ARG A 295 -33.64 27.83 9.30
CA ARG A 295 -34.79 28.63 8.86
C ARG A 295 -35.82 28.81 9.98
N ASP A 296 -36.18 27.71 10.65
CA ASP A 296 -37.11 27.75 11.80
C ASP A 296 -36.51 28.55 12.97
N ALA A 297 -35.24 28.32 13.31
CA ALA A 297 -34.58 29.04 14.40
C ALA A 297 -34.51 30.55 14.16
N VAL A 298 -34.16 30.97 12.93
CA VAL A 298 -34.14 32.39 12.53
C VAL A 298 -35.52 33.00 12.69
N THR A 299 -36.58 32.30 12.28
CA THR A 299 -37.97 32.75 12.45
C THR A 299 -38.32 33.02 13.92
N TYR A 300 -37.94 32.14 14.83
CA TYR A 300 -38.15 32.37 16.28
C TYR A 300 -37.34 33.55 16.82
N THR A 301 -36.12 33.73 16.31
CA THR A 301 -35.24 34.83 16.71
C THR A 301 -35.82 36.18 16.28
N GLU A 302 -36.34 36.25 15.05
CA GLU A 302 -36.99 37.42 14.49
C GLU A 302 -38.31 37.75 15.19
N HIS A 303 -39.14 36.74 15.46
CA HIS A 303 -40.37 36.92 16.23
C HIS A 303 -40.10 37.53 17.61
N ALA A 304 -39.00 37.14 18.25
CA ALA A 304 -38.56 37.70 19.53
C ALA A 304 -37.80 39.03 19.42
N LYS A 305 -37.69 39.62 18.22
CA LYS A 305 -36.95 40.88 17.93
C LYS A 305 -35.49 40.86 18.40
N ARG A 306 -34.86 39.68 18.40
CA ARG A 306 -33.45 39.48 18.80
C ARG A 306 -32.55 39.34 17.56
N LYS A 307 -31.29 39.76 17.68
CA LYS A 307 -30.24 39.52 16.66
C LYS A 307 -29.32 38.33 16.99
N THR A 308 -29.58 37.66 18.12
CA THR A 308 -28.77 36.54 18.61
C THR A 308 -29.63 35.29 18.72
N VAL A 309 -29.25 34.25 17.98
CA VAL A 309 -29.83 32.91 18.06
C VAL A 309 -29.35 32.23 19.33
N THR A 310 -30.31 31.82 20.16
CA THR A 310 -30.09 31.12 21.43
C THR A 310 -30.28 29.61 21.27
N ALA A 311 -29.86 28.83 22.28
CA ALA A 311 -30.10 27.38 22.27
C ALA A 311 -31.60 27.04 22.26
N MET A 312 -32.43 27.85 22.92
CA MET A 312 -33.88 27.65 22.96
C MET A 312 -34.54 27.80 21.59
N ASP A 313 -34.09 28.78 20.78
CA ASP A 313 -34.60 28.95 19.40
C ASP A 313 -34.34 27.68 18.56
N VAL A 314 -33.18 27.04 18.76
CA VAL A 314 -32.81 25.76 18.12
C VAL A 314 -33.64 24.59 18.67
N VAL A 315 -33.83 24.51 19.99
CA VAL A 315 -34.64 23.46 20.64
C VAL A 315 -36.08 23.53 20.16
N TYR A 316 -36.66 24.73 20.03
CA TYR A 316 -38.02 24.91 19.52
C TYR A 316 -38.13 24.52 18.03
N ALA A 317 -37.16 24.91 17.21
CA ALA A 317 -37.07 24.47 15.81
C ALA A 317 -37.03 22.95 15.67
N LEU A 318 -36.20 22.28 16.48
CA LEU A 318 -36.12 20.81 16.50
C LEU A 318 -37.43 20.17 16.98
N LYS A 319 -38.04 20.73 18.03
CA LYS A 319 -39.31 20.21 18.58
C LYS A 319 -40.44 20.27 17.56
N ARG A 320 -40.51 21.35 16.76
CA ARG A 320 -41.45 21.48 15.63
C ARG A 320 -41.29 20.35 14.61
N GLN A 321 -40.05 19.89 14.38
CA GLN A 321 -39.73 18.79 13.48
C GLN A 321 -39.86 17.41 14.13
N GLY A 322 -40.46 17.33 15.33
CA GLY A 322 -40.64 16.08 16.08
C GLY A 322 -39.35 15.55 16.72
N ARG A 323 -38.33 16.40 16.91
CA ARG A 323 -37.02 16.01 17.48
C ARG A 323 -36.80 16.68 18.82
N THR A 324 -36.43 15.89 19.82
CA THR A 324 -36.13 16.38 21.17
C THR A 324 -34.64 16.42 21.41
N LEU A 325 -34.15 17.55 21.93
CA LEU A 325 -32.77 17.70 22.37
C LEU A 325 -32.77 18.08 23.86
N TYR A 326 -32.14 17.26 24.69
CA TYR A 326 -32.06 17.45 26.13
C TYR A 326 -30.76 18.17 26.53
N GLY A 327 -30.74 18.81 27.71
CA GLY A 327 -29.54 19.48 28.24
C GLY A 327 -29.29 20.90 27.72
N PHE A 328 -30.26 21.48 27.00
CA PHE A 328 -30.18 22.86 26.47
C PHE A 328 -31.28 23.80 26.98
N GLY A 329 -32.01 23.40 28.03
CA GLY A 329 -32.94 24.27 28.76
C GLY A 329 -32.21 25.01 29.87
N GLY A 330 -32.40 26.32 29.94
CA GLY A 330 -32.10 27.11 31.14
C GLY A 330 -33.15 26.87 32.21
#